data_AF-A0A964K5V3-F1
#
_entry.id   AF-A0A964K5V3-F1
#
_cell.length_a   1.000
_cell.length_b   1.000
_cell.length_c   1.000
_cell.angle_alpha   90.00
_cell.angle_beta   90.00
_cell.angle_gamma   90.00
#
_symmetry.space_group_name_H-M   'P 1'
#
loop_
_entity.id
_entity.type
_entity.pdbx_description
1 polymer ?
#
loop_
_entity_poly.entity_id
_entity_poly.type
_entity_poly.pdbx_seq_one_letter_code
_entity_poly.pdbx_strand_id
1 'polypeptide(L)'
;MLAVPASLAQQGTSIPNFTPDAETSWAPEGDDFIAPPSGPGPVTFDPAHPYVPNFTPGKAPTYRVADLTNPILKPWAVERMRKDNAAVIAGGIPFRARERCWPPGVPAFAIYSLVEPLYFLQERGKVTIIDRGNAEVRRVYLNVPHSANPKPSWYGESVGHYENGDTLVVDTIGLTEKSFVDNYRTPHTEEMRVVERFRLIEGGKRLELTIRVEDQGAFNTPWTAVQRFRSRPKDPLDERICAESTENFFNHDLVPIPQAERADF
;
A
#
# COMPACT_ATOMS: atom_id res chain seq x y z
N MET A 1 59.48 -1.80 -9.60
CA MET A 1 58.28 -2.62 -9.34
C MET A 1 57.31 -1.76 -8.56
N LEU A 2 56.20 -1.38 -9.19
CA LEU A 2 55.13 -0.56 -8.60
C LEU A 2 54.31 -1.43 -7.65
N ALA A 3 54.21 -1.04 -6.39
CA ALA A 3 53.28 -1.64 -5.44
C ALA A 3 51.92 -0.96 -5.60
N VAL A 4 50.93 -1.70 -6.09
CA VAL A 4 49.52 -1.30 -6.09
C VAL A 4 48.94 -1.63 -4.71
N PRO A 5 48.36 -0.68 -3.95
CA PRO A 5 47.59 -1.04 -2.77
C PRO A 5 46.25 -1.61 -3.23
N ALA A 6 46.02 -2.89 -2.95
CA ALA A 6 44.70 -3.50 -3.05
C ALA A 6 43.85 -2.97 -1.89
N SER A 7 43.13 -1.87 -2.13
CA SER A 7 41.97 -1.51 -1.32
C SER A 7 40.81 -2.41 -1.75
N LEU A 8 40.64 -3.54 -1.08
CA LEU A 8 39.34 -4.21 -1.05
C LEU A 8 38.47 -3.41 -0.09
N ALA A 9 37.70 -2.47 -0.64
CA ALA A 9 36.59 -1.87 0.06
C ALA A 9 35.64 -3.01 0.50
N GLN A 10 35.56 -3.22 1.80
CA GLN A 10 34.59 -4.10 2.43
C GLN A 10 33.20 -3.49 2.17
N GLN A 11 32.48 -3.98 1.16
CA GLN A 11 31.07 -3.64 0.97
C GLN A 11 30.33 -4.16 2.20
N GLY A 12 29.99 -3.26 3.12
CA GLY A 12 29.20 -3.57 4.29
C GLY A 12 27.81 -4.03 3.88
N THR A 13 27.58 -5.34 3.85
CA THR A 13 26.26 -5.95 3.75
C THR A 13 25.53 -5.75 5.07
N SER A 14 24.99 -4.56 5.32
CA SER A 14 24.17 -4.28 6.49
C SER A 14 22.70 -4.24 6.08
N ILE A 15 21.89 -5.15 6.64
CA ILE A 15 20.43 -5.16 6.55
C ILE A 15 19.90 -3.71 6.65
N PRO A 16 19.04 -3.25 5.73
CA PRO A 16 18.54 -1.88 5.76
C PRO A 16 17.78 -1.65 7.06
N ASN A 17 18.04 -0.51 7.70
CA ASN A 17 17.35 -0.13 8.93
C ASN A 17 16.13 0.73 8.60
N PHE A 18 14.97 0.10 8.52
CA PHE A 18 13.67 0.76 8.34
C PHE A 18 13.13 1.36 9.65
N THR A 19 13.77 1.07 10.79
CA THR A 19 13.36 1.52 12.13
C THR A 19 14.58 2.11 12.86
N PRO A 20 15.12 3.26 12.41
CA PRO A 20 16.34 3.82 12.99
C PRO A 20 16.18 4.16 14.48
N ASP A 21 14.96 4.46 14.92
CA ASP A 21 14.57 4.67 16.31
C ASP A 21 13.08 4.34 16.51
N ALA A 22 12.58 4.50 17.74
CA ALA A 22 11.18 4.22 18.09
C ALA A 22 10.19 5.30 17.62
N GLU A 23 10.67 6.42 17.05
CA GLU A 23 9.87 7.58 16.68
C GLU A 23 9.94 7.88 15.17
N THR A 24 10.43 6.94 14.37
CA THR A 24 10.54 7.11 12.92
C THR A 24 9.41 6.38 12.22
N SER A 25 8.65 7.13 11.42
CA SER A 25 7.58 6.62 10.58
C SER A 25 7.87 6.87 9.10
N TRP A 26 7.20 6.14 8.21
CA TRP A 26 7.31 6.27 6.76
C TRP A 26 5.98 6.75 6.18
N ALA A 27 5.89 8.04 5.91
CA ALA A 27 4.67 8.62 5.39
C ALA A 27 4.60 8.52 3.87
N PRO A 28 3.50 8.00 3.29
CA PRO A 28 3.36 7.92 1.85
C PRO A 28 3.43 9.31 1.19
N GLU A 29 4.06 9.38 0.02
CA GLU A 29 4.15 10.61 -0.76
C GLU A 29 2.95 10.83 -1.68
N GLY A 30 2.15 9.78 -1.92
CA GLY A 30 0.91 9.82 -2.69
C GLY A 30 -0.03 8.69 -2.29
N ASP A 31 -1.30 8.81 -2.67
CA ASP A 31 -2.36 7.81 -2.47
C ASP A 31 -2.76 7.09 -3.77
N ASP A 32 -1.96 7.23 -4.82
CA ASP A 32 -2.01 6.41 -6.04
C ASP A 32 -0.63 5.82 -6.30
N PHE A 33 -0.59 4.64 -6.92
CA PHE A 33 0.66 4.05 -7.37
C PHE A 33 1.30 4.86 -8.50
N ILE A 34 2.61 5.00 -8.43
CA ILE A 34 3.44 5.57 -9.49
C ILE A 34 3.63 4.48 -10.55
N ALA A 35 3.35 4.81 -11.82
CA ALA A 35 3.58 3.90 -12.93
C ALA A 35 5.09 3.60 -13.09
N PRO A 36 5.45 2.37 -13.50
CA PRO A 36 6.84 2.02 -13.76
C PRO A 36 7.37 2.83 -14.96
N PRO A 37 8.70 3.02 -15.07
CA PRO A 37 9.28 3.71 -16.23
C PRO A 37 8.96 3.06 -17.58
N SER A 38 8.68 1.75 -17.58
CA SER A 38 8.28 0.98 -18.76
C SER A 38 7.50 -0.27 -18.37
N GLY A 39 6.77 -0.85 -19.34
CA GLY A 39 5.96 -2.06 -19.15
C GLY A 39 4.56 -1.79 -18.61
N PRO A 40 3.78 -2.85 -18.32
CA PRO A 40 2.42 -2.72 -17.80
C PRO A 40 2.41 -2.10 -16.40
N GLY A 41 1.67 -0.99 -16.26
CA GLY A 41 1.52 -0.25 -15.01
C GLY A 41 0.15 -0.43 -14.34
N PRO A 42 -0.06 0.18 -13.16
CA PRO A 42 -1.33 0.12 -12.44
C PRO A 42 -2.45 0.83 -13.22
N VAL A 43 -3.70 0.60 -12.81
CA VAL A 43 -4.83 1.43 -13.27
C VAL A 43 -4.65 2.86 -12.75
N THR A 44 -4.95 3.83 -13.60
CA THR A 44 -4.95 5.26 -13.27
C THR A 44 -6.34 5.86 -13.50
N PHE A 45 -6.50 7.16 -13.28
CA PHE A 45 -7.75 7.84 -13.57
C PHE A 45 -8.04 7.88 -15.08
N ASP A 46 -9.33 7.86 -15.43
CA ASP A 46 -9.82 8.14 -16.78
C ASP A 46 -9.45 9.59 -17.16
N PRO A 47 -8.74 9.84 -18.28
CA PRO A 47 -8.40 11.19 -18.73
C PRO A 47 -9.61 12.13 -18.93
N ALA A 48 -10.80 11.58 -19.20
CA ALA A 48 -12.03 12.37 -19.29
C ALA A 48 -12.59 12.80 -17.92
N HIS A 49 -12.13 12.15 -16.84
CA HIS A 49 -12.55 12.37 -15.46
C HIS A 49 -11.32 12.44 -14.53
N PRO A 50 -10.48 13.49 -14.67
CA PRO A 50 -9.20 13.56 -13.96
C PRO A 50 -9.39 13.56 -12.44
N TYR A 51 -8.55 12.78 -11.75
CA TYR A 51 -8.48 12.81 -10.29
C TYR A 51 -7.80 14.09 -9.81
N VAL A 52 -8.44 14.78 -8.87
CA VAL A 52 -7.92 15.95 -8.18
C VAL A 52 -7.80 15.61 -6.70
N PRO A 53 -6.57 15.47 -6.17
CA PRO A 53 -6.35 15.21 -4.76
C PRO A 53 -6.85 16.35 -3.87
N ASN A 54 -7.06 16.03 -2.59
CA ASN A 54 -7.30 17.04 -1.56
C ASN A 54 -6.17 18.08 -1.53
N PHE A 55 -6.51 19.32 -1.14
CA PHE A 55 -5.57 20.45 -1.03
C PHE A 55 -4.90 20.87 -2.34
N THR A 56 -5.45 20.49 -3.50
CA THR A 56 -5.00 21.03 -4.80
C THR A 56 -5.40 22.51 -4.92
N PRO A 57 -4.46 23.45 -5.06
CA PRO A 57 -4.80 24.88 -5.09
C PRO A 57 -5.75 25.25 -6.24
N GLY A 58 -6.85 25.93 -5.90
CA GLY A 58 -7.82 26.43 -6.87
C GLY A 58 -8.67 25.36 -7.56
N LYS A 59 -8.65 24.12 -7.09
CA LYS A 59 -9.47 23.03 -7.64
C LYS A 59 -10.24 22.30 -6.55
N ALA A 60 -11.51 21.99 -6.82
CA ALA A 60 -12.28 21.10 -5.96
C ALA A 60 -11.74 19.67 -6.09
N PRO A 61 -11.61 18.92 -4.98
CA PRO A 61 -11.22 17.51 -5.05
C PRO A 61 -12.27 16.69 -5.78
N THR A 62 -11.84 15.64 -6.46
CA THR A 62 -12.73 14.73 -7.19
C THR A 62 -12.61 13.30 -6.68
N TYR A 63 -13.65 12.50 -6.89
CA TYR A 63 -13.57 11.06 -6.68
C TYR A 63 -12.91 10.38 -7.87
N ARG A 64 -12.23 9.26 -7.61
CA ARG A 64 -11.53 8.47 -8.62
C ARG A 64 -12.50 7.75 -9.54
N VAL A 65 -12.35 8.00 -10.84
CA VAL A 65 -12.94 7.25 -11.96
C VAL A 65 -11.80 6.54 -12.68
N ALA A 66 -11.86 5.22 -12.77
CA ALA A 66 -10.79 4.39 -13.30
C ALA A 66 -10.71 4.42 -14.84
N ASP A 67 -9.50 4.41 -15.40
CA ASP A 67 -9.27 4.18 -16.82
C ASP A 67 -9.48 2.70 -17.17
N LEU A 68 -10.64 2.40 -17.73
CA LEU A 68 -11.04 1.05 -18.12
C LEU A 68 -10.39 0.57 -19.42
N THR A 69 -9.58 1.41 -20.08
CA THR A 69 -8.85 1.06 -21.30
C THR A 69 -7.49 0.42 -21.01
N ASN A 70 -7.06 0.40 -19.74
CA ASN A 70 -5.81 -0.22 -19.34
C ASN A 70 -5.77 -1.72 -19.75
N PRO A 71 -4.79 -2.15 -20.59
CA PRO A 71 -4.78 -3.47 -21.18
C PRO A 71 -4.53 -4.60 -20.18
N ILE A 72 -4.13 -4.30 -18.94
CA ILE A 72 -3.97 -5.31 -17.90
C ILE A 72 -5.32 -5.92 -17.50
N LEU A 73 -6.44 -5.20 -17.68
CA LEU A 73 -7.73 -5.60 -17.12
C LEU A 73 -8.41 -6.68 -17.96
N LYS A 74 -8.90 -7.73 -17.29
CA LYS A 74 -9.81 -8.70 -17.91
C LYS A 74 -11.22 -8.12 -18.10
N PRO A 75 -12.01 -8.64 -19.06
CA PRO A 75 -13.35 -8.12 -19.35
C PRO A 75 -14.29 -8.07 -18.14
N TRP A 76 -14.25 -9.08 -17.26
CA TRP A 76 -15.10 -9.11 -16.07
C TRP A 76 -14.73 -8.01 -15.06
N ALA A 77 -13.43 -7.73 -14.90
CA ALA A 77 -12.93 -6.66 -14.04
C ALA A 77 -13.37 -5.30 -14.59
N VAL A 78 -13.24 -5.10 -15.91
CA VAL A 78 -13.76 -3.92 -16.61
C VAL A 78 -15.27 -3.74 -16.36
N GLU A 79 -16.07 -4.80 -16.44
CA GLU A 79 -17.51 -4.70 -16.19
C GLU A 79 -17.81 -4.29 -14.74
N ARG A 80 -17.10 -4.86 -13.76
CA ARG A 80 -17.26 -4.49 -12.35
C ARG A 80 -16.91 -3.03 -12.12
N MET A 81 -15.73 -2.60 -12.58
CA MET A 81 -15.24 -1.24 -12.40
C MET A 81 -16.08 -0.21 -13.16
N ARG A 82 -16.69 -0.59 -14.30
CA ARG A 82 -17.64 0.26 -15.03
C ARG A 82 -18.85 0.64 -14.18
N LYS A 83 -19.37 -0.29 -13.37
CA LYS A 83 -20.51 -0.03 -12.47
C LYS A 83 -20.10 0.98 -11.39
N ASP A 84 -18.90 0.81 -10.82
CA ASP A 84 -18.37 1.73 -9.81
C ASP A 84 -18.11 3.14 -10.40
N ASN A 85 -17.50 3.22 -11.59
CA ASN A 85 -17.29 4.48 -12.29
C ASN A 85 -18.61 5.20 -12.59
N ALA A 86 -19.61 4.48 -13.09
CA ALA A 86 -20.92 5.06 -13.39
C ALA A 86 -21.60 5.65 -12.14
N ALA A 87 -21.48 4.97 -10.99
CA ALA A 87 -22.00 5.47 -9.72
C ALA A 87 -21.30 6.77 -9.29
N VAL A 88 -19.97 6.83 -9.41
CA VAL A 88 -19.20 8.05 -9.11
C VAL A 88 -19.57 9.21 -10.03
N ILE A 89 -19.65 8.95 -11.35
CA ILE A 89 -20.01 9.96 -12.35
C ILE A 89 -21.44 10.50 -12.11
N ALA A 90 -22.35 9.66 -11.62
CA ALA A 90 -23.70 10.07 -11.22
C ALA A 90 -23.76 10.88 -9.91
N GLY A 91 -22.60 11.22 -9.31
CA GLY A 91 -22.50 11.98 -8.06
C GLY A 91 -22.49 11.10 -6.80
N GLY A 92 -22.42 9.78 -6.95
CA GLY A 92 -22.30 8.85 -5.83
C GLY A 92 -20.93 8.91 -5.15
N ILE A 93 -20.92 8.61 -3.85
CA ILE A 93 -19.69 8.47 -3.07
C ILE A 93 -19.17 7.03 -3.27
N PRO A 94 -17.94 6.84 -3.79
CA PRO A 94 -17.41 5.50 -4.01
C PRO A 94 -17.14 4.79 -2.69
N PHE A 95 -17.14 3.45 -2.74
CA PHE A 95 -16.54 2.66 -1.69
C PHE A 95 -15.05 3.00 -1.53
N ARG A 96 -14.63 3.21 -0.28
CA ARG A 96 -13.22 3.29 0.13
C ARG A 96 -13.07 2.51 1.43
N ALA A 97 -12.12 1.57 1.44
CA ALA A 97 -11.94 0.62 2.54
C ALA A 97 -11.74 1.33 3.89
N ARG A 98 -10.95 2.41 3.88
CA ARG A 98 -10.63 3.19 5.08
C ARG A 98 -11.85 3.77 5.77
N GLU A 99 -12.81 4.31 5.01
CA GLU A 99 -14.04 4.91 5.55
C GLU A 99 -15.02 3.87 6.12
N ARG A 100 -14.71 2.58 5.96
CA ARG A 100 -15.45 1.46 6.53
C ARG A 100 -14.65 0.70 7.58
N CYS A 101 -13.45 1.17 7.92
CA CYS A 101 -12.49 0.44 8.76
C CYS A 101 -12.22 -0.98 8.25
N TRP A 102 -12.24 -1.13 6.91
CA TRP A 102 -11.89 -2.38 6.26
C TRP A 102 -10.41 -2.39 5.94
N PRO A 103 -9.70 -3.49 6.22
CA PRO A 103 -8.34 -3.68 5.73
C PRO A 103 -8.26 -3.46 4.21
N PRO A 104 -7.29 -2.70 3.69
CA PRO A 104 -7.16 -2.44 2.25
C PRO A 104 -6.73 -3.67 1.45
N GLY A 105 -6.13 -4.67 2.10
CA GLY A 105 -5.41 -5.76 1.45
C GLY A 105 -4.06 -5.34 0.89
N VAL A 106 -3.41 -6.22 0.13
CA VAL A 106 -2.09 -6.00 -0.50
C VAL A 106 -2.29 -6.01 -2.03
N PRO A 107 -1.71 -5.07 -2.80
CA PRO A 107 -0.76 -4.03 -2.40
C PRO A 107 -1.38 -2.73 -1.86
N ALA A 108 -2.71 -2.59 -1.85
CA ALA A 108 -3.38 -1.35 -1.45
C ALA A 108 -2.99 -0.82 -0.05
N PHE A 109 -2.50 -1.69 0.85
CA PHE A 109 -1.86 -1.33 2.12
C PHE A 109 -0.85 -0.19 1.98
N ALA A 110 -0.06 -0.15 0.90
CA ALA A 110 0.96 0.88 0.67
C ALA A 110 0.41 2.25 0.24
N ILE A 111 -0.85 2.31 -0.17
CA ILE A 111 -1.58 3.53 -0.61
C ILE A 111 -2.89 3.71 0.15
N TYR A 112 -3.02 3.04 1.31
CA TYR A 112 -4.26 2.97 2.07
C TYR A 112 -4.69 4.33 2.60
N SER A 113 -3.72 5.13 3.05
CA SER A 113 -3.97 6.46 3.54
C SER A 113 -2.77 7.37 3.39
N LEU A 114 -2.92 8.47 2.65
CA LEU A 114 -1.89 9.50 2.48
C LEU A 114 -1.39 10.09 3.80
N VAL A 115 -2.24 10.07 4.84
CA VAL A 115 -1.98 10.75 6.12
C VAL A 115 -1.51 9.80 7.22
N GLU A 116 -1.57 8.49 6.98
CA GLU A 116 -1.15 7.47 7.95
C GLU A 116 0.19 6.89 7.52
N PRO A 117 1.23 7.05 8.35
CA PRO A 117 2.52 6.48 8.03
C PRO A 117 2.58 4.99 8.37
N LEU A 118 3.55 4.32 7.74
CA LEU A 118 3.95 2.96 8.07
C LEU A 118 5.05 2.97 9.12
N TYR A 119 4.96 2.03 10.06
CA TYR A 119 6.01 1.71 11.02
C TYR A 119 6.53 0.31 10.75
N PHE A 120 7.83 0.11 10.92
CA PHE A 120 8.47 -1.20 10.80
C PHE A 120 8.97 -1.65 12.17
N LEU A 121 8.90 -2.94 12.45
CA LEU A 121 9.60 -3.60 13.55
C LEU A 121 10.40 -4.76 12.94
N GLN A 122 11.72 -4.59 12.86
CA GLN A 122 12.62 -5.59 12.29
C GLN A 122 13.19 -6.49 13.38
N GLU A 123 12.76 -7.75 13.39
CA GLU A 123 13.26 -8.81 14.25
C GLU A 123 14.08 -9.82 13.42
N ARG A 124 14.86 -10.68 14.08
CA ARG A 124 15.76 -11.63 13.39
C ARG A 124 15.06 -12.53 12.36
N GLY A 125 13.82 -12.95 12.64
CA GLY A 125 13.07 -13.89 11.80
C GLY A 125 11.78 -13.31 11.21
N LYS A 126 11.52 -12.02 11.40
CA LYS A 126 10.23 -11.42 11.03
C LYS A 126 10.36 -9.90 10.92
N VAL A 127 9.66 -9.32 9.95
CA VAL A 127 9.41 -7.88 9.89
C VAL A 127 7.92 -7.63 10.09
N THR A 128 7.57 -6.81 11.06
CA THR A 128 6.18 -6.36 11.24
C THR A 128 6.04 -4.98 10.63
N ILE A 129 5.01 -4.78 9.80
CA ILE A 129 4.66 -3.50 9.22
C ILE A 129 3.31 -3.10 9.82
N ILE A 130 3.24 -1.89 10.36
CA ILE A 130 2.04 -1.35 11.01
C ILE A 130 1.63 -0.10 10.25
N ASP A 131 0.42 -0.09 9.71
CA ASP A 131 -0.22 1.16 9.27
C ASP A 131 -0.96 1.76 10.47
N ARG A 132 -0.66 3.03 10.78
CA ARG A 132 -1.25 3.68 11.95
C ARG A 132 -2.78 3.79 11.85
N GLY A 133 -3.33 3.97 10.65
CA GLY A 133 -4.74 4.24 10.38
C GLY A 133 -5.65 3.06 10.64
N ASN A 134 -5.86 2.73 11.92
CA ASN A 134 -6.50 1.54 12.50
C ASN A 134 -5.53 0.47 13.04
N ALA A 135 -4.27 0.83 13.30
CA ALA A 135 -3.24 -0.08 13.82
C ALA A 135 -3.18 -1.42 13.06
N GLU A 136 -3.29 -1.36 11.73
CA GLU A 136 -3.34 -2.55 10.88
C GLU A 136 -1.98 -3.24 10.85
N VAL A 137 -1.92 -4.52 11.19
CA VAL A 137 -0.66 -5.25 11.37
C VAL A 137 -0.46 -6.30 10.27
N ARG A 138 0.56 -6.08 9.45
CA ARG A 138 1.07 -7.07 8.49
C ARG A 138 2.37 -7.67 8.98
N ARG A 139 2.51 -8.99 8.89
CA ARG A 139 3.68 -9.75 9.37
C ARG A 139 4.36 -10.45 8.20
N VAL A 140 5.66 -10.23 8.04
CA VAL A 140 6.50 -10.85 7.04
C VAL A 140 7.47 -11.80 7.73
N TYR A 141 7.33 -13.11 7.52
CA TYR A 141 8.24 -14.10 8.09
C TYR A 141 9.47 -14.29 7.20
N LEU A 142 10.67 -14.26 7.78
CA LEU A 142 11.90 -14.23 7.01
C LEU A 142 12.49 -15.62 6.77
N ASN A 143 12.91 -15.86 5.53
CA ASN A 143 13.63 -17.07 5.09
C ASN A 143 12.90 -18.38 5.42
N VAL A 144 11.58 -18.38 5.31
CA VAL A 144 10.72 -19.55 5.47
C VAL A 144 9.94 -19.80 4.17
N PRO A 145 9.56 -21.06 3.88
CA PRO A 145 8.63 -21.32 2.78
C PRO A 145 7.23 -20.82 3.13
N HIS A 146 6.44 -20.53 2.09
CA HIS A 146 5.00 -20.39 2.23
C HIS A 146 4.34 -21.68 2.73
N SER A 147 3.22 -21.55 3.43
CA SER A 147 2.30 -22.66 3.66
C SER A 147 1.83 -23.22 2.33
N ALA A 148 1.62 -24.53 2.25
CA ALA A 148 1.16 -25.16 1.00
C ALA A 148 -0.25 -24.69 0.58
N ASN A 149 -1.13 -24.43 1.56
CA ASN A 149 -2.51 -23.99 1.35
C ASN A 149 -2.87 -22.92 2.40
N PRO A 150 -2.38 -21.68 2.26
CA PRO A 150 -2.71 -20.61 3.21
C PRO A 150 -4.20 -20.29 3.11
N LYS A 151 -4.86 -20.13 4.26
CA LYS A 151 -6.26 -19.68 4.29
C LYS A 151 -6.33 -18.21 3.84
N PRO A 152 -7.22 -17.84 2.90
CA PRO A 152 -7.38 -16.46 2.47
C PRO A 152 -7.63 -15.50 3.64
N SER A 153 -6.92 -14.38 3.65
CA SER A 153 -7.08 -13.30 4.62
C SER A 153 -6.80 -11.94 3.99
N TRP A 154 -7.11 -10.85 4.70
CA TRP A 154 -6.90 -9.49 4.19
C TRP A 154 -5.44 -9.21 3.81
N TYR A 155 -4.48 -9.59 4.65
CA TYR A 155 -3.05 -9.36 4.39
C TYR A 155 -2.29 -10.57 3.87
N GLY A 156 -2.99 -11.69 3.69
CA GLY A 156 -2.42 -12.93 3.20
C GLY A 156 -1.32 -13.48 4.10
N GLU A 157 -0.56 -14.42 3.54
CA GLU A 157 0.68 -14.90 4.11
C GLU A 157 1.84 -14.22 3.40
N SER A 158 2.66 -13.47 4.14
CA SER A 158 3.86 -12.83 3.61
C SER A 158 5.12 -13.55 4.11
N VAL A 159 5.98 -13.95 3.18
CA VAL A 159 7.34 -14.40 3.47
C VAL A 159 8.33 -13.45 2.80
N GLY A 160 9.54 -13.34 3.33
CA GLY A 160 10.53 -12.45 2.75
C GLY A 160 11.96 -12.83 3.04
N HIS A 161 12.86 -12.12 2.38
CA HIS A 161 14.31 -12.25 2.54
C HIS A 161 14.98 -10.94 2.19
N TYR A 162 16.23 -10.76 2.64
CA TYR A 162 17.04 -9.62 2.24
C TYR A 162 17.90 -10.01 1.03
N GLU A 163 17.75 -9.30 -0.07
CA GLU A 163 18.62 -9.42 -1.24
C GLU A 163 19.73 -8.39 -1.19
N ASN A 164 20.96 -8.80 -1.54
CA ASN A 164 22.14 -7.93 -1.66
C ASN A 164 22.46 -7.09 -0.40
N GLY A 165 21.83 -7.42 0.74
CA GLY A 165 21.97 -6.71 2.01
C GLY A 165 21.20 -5.38 2.11
N ASP A 166 20.60 -4.85 1.04
CA ASP A 166 19.99 -3.50 1.01
C ASP A 166 18.49 -3.48 0.70
N THR A 167 17.93 -4.62 0.30
CA THR A 167 16.55 -4.73 -0.19
C THR A 167 15.81 -5.83 0.56
N LEU A 168 14.69 -5.49 1.22
CA LEU A 168 13.74 -6.49 1.72
C LEU A 168 12.79 -6.86 0.59
N VAL A 169 12.83 -8.13 0.17
CA VAL A 169 11.89 -8.69 -0.79
C VAL A 169 10.81 -9.44 -0.01
N VAL A 170 9.56 -9.16 -0.32
CA VAL A 170 8.39 -9.76 0.32
C VAL A 170 7.52 -10.38 -0.76
N ASP A 171 7.19 -11.65 -0.60
CA ASP A 171 6.27 -12.42 -1.44
C ASP A 171 5.01 -12.71 -0.63
N THR A 172 3.85 -12.41 -1.21
CA THR A 172 2.56 -12.53 -0.52
C THR A 172 1.54 -13.26 -1.37
N ILE A 173 0.90 -14.26 -0.77
CA ILE A 173 -0.17 -15.09 -1.34
C ILE A 173 -1.32 -15.26 -0.34
N GLY A 174 -2.41 -15.91 -0.74
CA GLY A 174 -3.54 -16.21 0.15
C GLY A 174 -4.33 -14.96 0.54
N LEU A 175 -4.54 -14.06 -0.43
CA LEU A 175 -5.30 -12.82 -0.26
C LEU A 175 -6.79 -13.06 -0.53
N THR A 176 -7.65 -12.47 0.29
CA THR A 176 -9.12 -12.52 0.13
C THR A 176 -9.59 -11.59 -0.99
N GLU A 177 -10.61 -11.97 -1.77
CA GLU A 177 -11.19 -11.12 -2.83
C GLU A 177 -12.05 -9.94 -2.31
N LYS A 178 -12.09 -9.77 -0.98
CA LYS A 178 -12.85 -8.69 -0.33
C LYS A 178 -12.15 -7.33 -0.42
N SER A 179 -10.86 -7.34 -0.74
CA SER A 179 -10.03 -6.16 -0.95
C SER A 179 -9.91 -5.80 -2.44
N PHE A 180 -9.25 -4.68 -2.69
CA PHE A 180 -8.91 -4.20 -4.03
C PHE A 180 -7.40 -3.99 -4.11
N VAL A 181 -6.85 -4.01 -5.32
CA VAL A 181 -5.41 -3.74 -5.47
C VAL A 181 -5.07 -2.26 -5.33
N ASP A 182 -6.04 -1.36 -5.50
CA ASP A 182 -5.84 0.09 -5.49
C ASP A 182 -7.08 0.91 -5.05
N ASN A 183 -6.94 2.23 -5.06
CA ASN A 183 -8.03 3.19 -4.76
C ASN A 183 -9.03 3.40 -5.92
N TYR A 184 -8.82 2.73 -7.06
CA TYR A 184 -9.72 2.67 -8.21
C TYR A 184 -10.72 1.50 -8.13
N ARG A 185 -10.66 0.72 -7.03
CA ARG A 185 -11.48 -0.48 -6.80
C ARG A 185 -11.21 -1.55 -7.87
N THR A 186 -9.96 -1.64 -8.33
CA THR A 186 -9.54 -2.70 -9.24
C THR A 186 -9.62 -4.05 -8.51
N PRO A 187 -10.48 -4.99 -8.95
CA PRO A 187 -10.68 -6.26 -8.27
C PRO A 187 -9.54 -7.24 -8.56
N HIS A 188 -9.39 -8.24 -7.70
CA HIS A 188 -8.47 -9.35 -7.86
C HIS A 188 -9.15 -10.67 -7.42
N THR A 189 -8.49 -11.79 -7.67
CA THR A 189 -8.90 -13.13 -7.25
C THR A 189 -8.04 -13.64 -6.09
N GLU A 190 -8.41 -14.79 -5.52
CA GLU A 190 -7.57 -15.48 -4.52
C GLU A 190 -6.28 -16.08 -5.11
N GLU A 191 -6.15 -16.13 -6.45
CA GLU A 191 -4.91 -16.55 -7.14
C GLU A 191 -3.83 -15.46 -7.16
N MET A 192 -4.15 -14.26 -6.64
CA MET A 192 -3.23 -13.14 -6.66
C MET A 192 -1.99 -13.39 -5.81
N ARG A 193 -0.84 -13.13 -6.43
CA ARG A 193 0.48 -13.06 -5.81
C ARG A 193 1.06 -11.67 -5.96
N VAL A 194 1.61 -11.14 -4.87
CA VAL A 194 2.24 -9.82 -4.85
C VAL A 194 3.68 -9.96 -4.38
N VAL A 195 4.61 -9.48 -5.20
CA VAL A 195 6.03 -9.37 -4.84
C VAL A 195 6.37 -7.89 -4.64
N GLU A 196 6.81 -7.55 -3.45
CA GLU A 196 7.21 -6.23 -3.03
C GLU A 196 8.72 -6.18 -2.77
N ARG A 197 9.35 -5.06 -3.10
CA ARG A 197 10.77 -4.82 -2.88
C ARG A 197 10.93 -3.46 -2.20
N PHE A 198 11.26 -3.50 -0.91
CA PHE A 198 11.48 -2.32 -0.08
C PHE A 198 12.96 -1.96 -0.04
N ARG A 199 13.28 -0.72 -0.40
CA ARG A 199 14.66 -0.23 -0.43
C ARG A 199 14.75 1.20 0.09
N LEU A 200 15.75 1.47 0.92
CA LEU A 200 16.12 2.83 1.31
C LEU A 200 16.84 3.52 0.15
N ILE A 201 16.39 4.73 -0.18
CA ILE A 201 17.00 5.59 -1.20
C ILE A 201 17.38 6.94 -0.59
N GLU A 202 18.12 7.77 -1.35
CA GLU A 202 18.50 9.13 -0.95
C GLU A 202 19.19 9.18 0.43
N GLY A 203 20.06 8.20 0.70
CA GLY A 203 20.77 8.09 1.97
C GLY A 203 19.88 7.78 3.17
N GLY A 204 18.74 7.11 2.95
CA GLY A 204 17.81 6.72 4.02
C GLY A 204 16.70 7.75 4.31
N LYS A 205 16.59 8.82 3.50
CA LYS A 205 15.53 9.82 3.66
C LYS A 205 14.19 9.39 3.09
N ARG A 206 14.22 8.45 2.14
CA ARG A 206 13.06 7.89 1.47
C ARG A 206 13.11 6.37 1.44
N LEU A 207 11.95 5.76 1.59
CA LEU A 207 11.72 4.34 1.35
C LEU A 207 11.00 4.22 0.00
N GLU A 208 11.59 3.47 -0.92
CA GLU A 208 10.98 3.11 -2.19
C GLU A 208 10.48 1.67 -2.12
N LEU A 209 9.23 1.49 -2.54
CA LEU A 209 8.56 0.20 -2.65
C LEU A 209 8.27 -0.05 -4.12
N THR A 210 8.92 -1.05 -4.71
CA THR A 210 8.53 -1.57 -6.03
C THR A 210 7.63 -2.78 -5.85
N ILE A 211 6.55 -2.85 -6.62
CA ILE A 211 5.50 -3.85 -6.51
C ILE A 211 5.36 -4.55 -7.85
N ARG A 212 5.17 -5.85 -7.82
CA ARG A 212 4.76 -6.67 -8.94
C ARG A 212 3.54 -7.48 -8.53
N VAL A 213 2.48 -7.38 -9.32
CA VAL A 213 1.24 -8.13 -9.09
C VAL A 213 1.04 -9.14 -10.21
N GLU A 214 0.73 -10.37 -9.83
CA GLU A 214 0.40 -11.48 -10.72
C GLU A 214 -0.93 -12.08 -10.30
N ASP A 215 -1.92 -12.05 -11.18
CA ASP A 215 -3.23 -12.67 -10.96
C ASP A 215 -3.82 -13.02 -12.32
N GLN A 216 -3.77 -14.29 -12.69
CA GLN A 216 -4.27 -14.75 -14.00
C GLN A 216 -5.80 -14.76 -14.05
N GLY A 217 -6.48 -14.72 -12.91
CA GLY A 217 -7.93 -14.62 -12.81
C GLY A 217 -8.45 -13.22 -13.13
N ALA A 218 -7.72 -12.17 -12.73
CA ALA A 218 -8.14 -10.76 -12.88
C ALA A 218 -7.39 -9.98 -13.98
N PHE A 219 -6.14 -10.33 -14.28
CA PHE A 219 -5.29 -9.56 -15.21
C PHE A 219 -4.82 -10.36 -16.43
N ASN A 220 -4.69 -9.69 -17.58
CA ASN A 220 -4.15 -10.27 -18.82
C ASN A 220 -2.63 -10.45 -18.78
N THR A 221 -1.95 -9.67 -17.96
CA THR A 221 -0.49 -9.70 -17.76
C THR A 221 -0.17 -9.27 -16.34
N PRO A 222 0.93 -9.77 -15.75
CA PRO A 222 1.54 -9.12 -14.61
C PRO A 222 1.81 -7.64 -14.87
N TRP A 223 1.69 -6.84 -13.82
CA TRP A 223 1.97 -5.41 -13.86
C TRP A 223 2.83 -5.00 -12.67
N THR A 224 3.46 -3.84 -12.79
CA THR A 224 4.32 -3.29 -11.74
C THR A 224 3.92 -1.88 -11.37
N ALA A 225 4.29 -1.48 -10.15
CA ALA A 225 4.03 -0.16 -9.61
C ALA A 225 5.15 0.24 -8.66
N VAL A 226 5.23 1.55 -8.38
CA VAL A 226 6.11 2.11 -7.37
C VAL A 226 5.29 2.91 -6.36
N GLN A 227 5.69 2.87 -5.09
CA GLN A 227 5.26 3.79 -4.06
C GLN A 227 6.49 4.34 -3.34
N ARG A 228 6.42 5.59 -2.90
CA ARG A 228 7.46 6.24 -2.11
C ARG A 228 6.93 6.74 -0.80
N PHE A 229 7.78 6.64 0.21
CA PHE A 229 7.51 7.15 1.53
C PHE A 229 8.65 8.06 1.97
N ARG A 230 8.29 9.19 2.58
CA ARG A 230 9.24 10.08 3.25
C ARG A 230 9.38 9.65 4.71
N SER A 231 10.61 9.64 5.21
CA SER A 231 10.85 9.48 6.64
C SER A 231 10.28 10.68 7.42
N ARG A 232 9.59 10.41 8.53
CA ARG A 232 9.20 11.42 9.52
C ARG A 232 9.86 11.09 10.85
N PRO A 233 10.82 11.90 11.32
CA PRO A 233 11.38 11.75 12.65
C PRO A 233 10.42 12.35 13.70
N LYS A 234 10.50 11.87 14.94
CA LYS A 234 9.68 12.34 16.08
C LYS A 234 8.17 12.17 15.86
N ASP A 235 7.81 11.07 15.22
CA ASP A 235 6.43 10.67 14.91
C ASP A 235 6.19 9.28 15.53
N PRO A 236 6.17 9.16 16.87
CA PRO A 236 5.94 7.86 17.52
C PRO A 236 4.58 7.29 17.15
N LEU A 237 4.47 5.96 17.14
CA LEU A 237 3.20 5.28 16.90
C LEU A 237 2.23 5.58 18.06
N ASP A 238 1.22 6.41 17.79
CA ASP A 238 0.11 6.71 18.67
C ASP A 238 -1.12 5.82 18.40
N GLU A 239 -2.01 5.74 19.38
CA GLU A 239 -3.25 4.98 19.23
C GLU A 239 -4.23 5.73 18.31
N ARG A 240 -4.68 5.05 17.26
CA ARG A 240 -5.70 5.57 16.35
C ARG A 240 -6.72 4.50 16.00
N ILE A 241 -7.93 4.66 16.50
CA ILE A 241 -9.04 3.72 16.31
C ILE A 241 -9.97 4.24 15.22
N CYS A 242 -10.13 3.47 14.13
CA CYS A 242 -10.97 3.92 13.01
C CYS A 242 -12.45 3.97 13.37
N ALA A 243 -12.96 2.96 14.08
CA ALA A 243 -14.39 2.84 14.38
C ALA A 243 -14.90 3.88 15.38
N GLU A 244 -14.03 4.32 16.30
CA GLU A 244 -14.31 5.33 17.34
C GLU A 244 -13.82 6.73 16.94
N SER A 245 -13.46 6.92 15.66
CA SER A 245 -13.03 8.24 15.19
C SER A 245 -14.20 9.21 15.24
N THR A 246 -14.06 10.24 16.08
CA THR A 246 -15.03 11.34 16.19
C THR A 246 -14.75 12.47 15.18
N GLU A 247 -13.77 12.28 14.29
CA GLU A 247 -13.34 13.30 13.33
C GLU A 247 -14.31 13.37 12.13
N ASN A 248 -15.28 14.29 12.20
CA ASN A 248 -16.10 14.65 11.05
C ASN A 248 -15.37 15.69 10.18
N PHE A 249 -14.33 15.26 9.45
CA PHE A 249 -13.47 16.15 8.66
C PHE A 249 -14.20 17.08 7.68
N PHE A 250 -15.39 16.68 7.22
CA PHE A 250 -16.11 17.37 6.14
C PHE A 250 -17.56 17.74 6.45
N ASN A 251 -18.06 17.46 7.67
CA ASN A 251 -19.44 17.74 8.09
C ASN A 251 -20.51 17.27 7.09
N HIS A 252 -20.30 16.11 6.46
CA HIS A 252 -21.22 15.57 5.46
C HIS A 252 -22.35 14.71 6.06
N ASP A 253 -22.31 14.45 7.37
CA ASP A 253 -23.32 13.66 8.13
C ASP A 253 -23.73 12.35 7.43
N LEU A 254 -22.77 11.70 6.74
CA LEU A 254 -23.04 10.55 5.88
C LEU A 254 -23.49 9.32 6.68
N VAL A 255 -23.02 9.20 7.92
CA VAL A 255 -23.43 8.20 8.93
C VAL A 255 -23.29 8.85 10.31
N PRO A 256 -24.26 8.67 11.24
CA PRO A 256 -24.11 9.17 12.61
C PRO A 256 -22.86 8.54 13.26
N ILE A 257 -21.90 9.39 13.65
CA ILE A 257 -20.79 8.96 14.50
C ILE A 257 -21.40 8.57 15.85
N PRO A 258 -21.18 7.34 16.35
CA PRO A 258 -21.60 6.97 17.69
C PRO A 258 -21.04 7.98 18.70
N GLN A 259 -21.91 8.64 19.45
CA GLN A 259 -21.50 9.53 20.53
C GLN A 259 -21.78 8.85 21.86
N ALA A 260 -20.73 8.66 22.66
CA ALA A 260 -20.89 8.21 24.03
C ALA A 260 -21.41 9.39 24.88
N GLU A 261 -22.59 9.26 25.46
CA GLU A 261 -23.15 10.28 26.37
C GLU A 261 -22.44 10.30 27.74
N ARG A 262 -21.53 9.34 27.99
CA ARG A 262 -20.82 9.11 29.24
C ARG A 262 -19.43 8.56 28.89
N ALA A 263 -18.40 8.95 29.63
CA ALA A 263 -17.07 8.38 29.44
C ALA A 263 -17.08 6.88 29.80
N ASP A 264 -16.41 6.06 28.98
CA ASP A 264 -16.28 4.62 29.19
C ASP A 264 -15.25 4.26 30.28
N PHE A 265 -14.48 5.25 30.76
CA PHE A 265 -13.48 5.14 31.81
C PHE A 265 -13.32 6.44 32.61
#